data_AF-A0A661Q3V2-F1
#
_entry.id   AF-A0A661Q3V2-F1
#
_cell.length_a   1.000
_cell.length_b   1.000
_cell.length_c   1.000
_cell.angle_alpha   90.00
_cell.angle_beta   90.00
_cell.angle_gamma   90.00
#
_symmetry.space_group_name_H-M   'P 1'
#
loop_
_entity.id
_entity.type
_entity.pdbx_description
1 polymer ?
#
loop_
_entity_poly.entity_id
_entity_poly.type
_entity_poly.pdbx_seq_one_letter_code
_entity_poly.pdbx_strand_id
1 'polypeptide(L)'
;MFQFDLSQEPLTNLELKTEQQKLKVIRKQQIKYSCISDVFHTFIFIALYFGQMLSGTAVMVAVAISTVSALILAMSRRRIRKTSDRITMAILAVGAAVAVAVILIQMLQQPLTGSLIAILLTGSIVIVGATLGRQIKEVMVAIEDLKQIGDDEQAQQELVSLCRQFPPLAQYREQAASYLRPTLTYGELKAMRNWTEE
;
A
#
# COMPACT_ATOMS: atom_id res chain seq x y z
N MET A 1 -6.43 0.58 -10.11
CA MET A 1 -6.44 1.78 -9.25
C MET A 1 -6.72 2.97 -10.15
N PHE A 2 -7.48 3.95 -9.66
CA PHE A 2 -7.80 5.16 -10.42
C PHE A 2 -6.52 5.85 -10.89
N GLN A 3 -6.46 6.20 -12.17
CA GLN A 3 -5.36 6.91 -12.81
C GLN A 3 -5.97 7.98 -13.70
N PHE A 4 -5.41 9.18 -13.65
CA PHE A 4 -5.80 10.25 -14.55
C PHE A 4 -5.26 9.97 -15.95
N ASP A 5 -6.14 10.08 -16.93
CA ASP A 5 -5.83 9.92 -18.35
C ASP A 5 -6.11 11.25 -19.04
N LEU A 6 -5.06 11.87 -19.57
CA LEU A 6 -5.14 13.18 -20.22
C LEU A 6 -5.76 13.11 -21.63
N SER A 7 -5.98 11.90 -22.17
CA SER A 7 -6.70 11.71 -23.42
C SER A 7 -8.23 11.74 -23.26
N GLN A 8 -8.72 11.71 -22.02
CA GLN A 8 -10.14 11.82 -21.68
C GLN A 8 -10.47 13.21 -21.17
N GLU A 9 -11.76 13.55 -21.17
CA GLU A 9 -12.21 14.80 -20.59
C GLU A 9 -11.89 14.87 -19.08
N PRO A 10 -11.54 16.06 -18.56
CA PRO A 10 -11.31 16.23 -17.13
C PRO A 10 -12.58 15.90 -16.34
N LEU A 11 -12.43 15.14 -15.26
CA LEU A 11 -13.55 14.83 -14.38
C LEU A 11 -14.18 16.10 -13.80
N THR A 12 -15.49 16.09 -13.56
CA THR A 12 -16.19 17.15 -12.83
C THR A 12 -15.89 17.12 -11.32
N ASN A 13 -16.21 18.21 -10.61
CA ASN A 13 -16.11 18.25 -9.14
C ASN A 13 -16.95 17.15 -8.45
N LEU A 14 -18.11 16.81 -9.02
CA LEU A 14 -18.99 15.78 -8.48
C LEU A 14 -18.37 14.38 -8.65
N GLU A 15 -17.78 14.10 -9.81
CA GLU A 15 -17.11 12.83 -10.09
C GLU A 15 -15.86 12.66 -9.23
N LEU A 16 -15.04 13.71 -9.07
CA LEU A 16 -13.89 13.67 -8.16
C LEU A 16 -14.32 13.36 -6.71
N LYS A 17 -15.37 14.03 -6.21
CA LYS A 17 -15.89 13.77 -4.85
C LYS A 17 -16.44 12.34 -4.74
N THR A 18 -17.13 11.86 -5.76
CA THR A 18 -17.65 10.49 -5.83
C THR A 18 -16.53 9.46 -5.79
N GLU A 19 -15.50 9.61 -6.62
CA GLU A 19 -14.33 8.73 -6.62
C GLU A 19 -13.57 8.79 -5.29
N GLN A 20 -13.42 9.98 -4.71
CA GLN A 20 -12.81 10.14 -3.40
C GLN A 20 -13.60 9.41 -2.31
N GLN A 21 -14.93 9.46 -2.33
CA GLN A 21 -15.78 8.71 -1.41
C GLN A 21 -15.65 7.20 -1.61
N LYS A 22 -15.68 6.72 -2.85
CA LYS A 22 -15.45 5.29 -3.17
C LYS A 22 -14.12 4.80 -2.61
N LEU A 23 -13.04 5.54 -2.84
CA LEU A 23 -11.71 5.21 -2.31
C LEU A 23 -11.67 5.24 -0.78
N LYS A 24 -12.34 6.20 -0.12
CA LYS A 24 -12.45 6.24 1.35
C LYS A 24 -13.16 5.00 1.90
N VAL A 25 -14.19 4.51 1.22
CA VAL A 25 -14.89 3.26 1.59
C VAL A 25 -13.96 2.05 1.44
N ILE A 26 -13.26 1.94 0.30
CA ILE A 26 -12.29 0.86 0.07
C ILE A 26 -11.20 0.87 1.14
N ARG A 27 -10.63 2.04 1.45
CA ARG A 27 -9.63 2.20 2.53
C ARG A 27 -10.16 1.67 3.86
N LYS A 28 -11.38 2.04 4.24
CA LYS A 28 -12.01 1.60 5.50
C LYS A 28 -12.17 0.09 5.53
N GLN A 29 -12.57 -0.51 4.42
CA GLN A 29 -12.74 -1.96 4.30
C GLN A 29 -11.40 -2.71 4.39
N GLN A 30 -10.36 -2.21 3.74
CA GLN A 30 -9.00 -2.80 3.81
C GLN A 30 -8.42 -2.70 5.23
N ILE A 31 -8.57 -1.56 5.91
CA ILE A 31 -8.16 -1.40 7.32
C ILE A 31 -8.90 -2.41 8.21
N LYS A 32 -10.21 -2.59 7.98
CA LYS A 32 -11.00 -3.60 8.71
C LYS A 32 -10.44 -5.01 8.52
N TYR A 33 -10.12 -5.40 7.28
CA TYR A 33 -9.52 -6.71 7.02
C TYR A 33 -8.14 -6.87 7.65
N SER A 34 -7.31 -5.81 7.64
CA SER A 34 -6.02 -5.82 8.33
C SER A 34 -6.19 -6.09 9.83
N CYS A 35 -7.10 -5.36 10.47
CA CYS A 35 -7.38 -5.54 11.90
C CYS A 35 -7.90 -6.94 12.22
N ILE A 36 -8.81 -7.49 11.41
CA ILE A 36 -9.30 -8.87 11.57
C ILE A 36 -8.14 -9.87 11.46
N SER A 37 -7.24 -9.67 10.48
CA SER A 37 -6.08 -10.52 10.29
C SER A 37 -5.13 -10.46 11.50
N ASP A 38 -4.84 -9.26 12.01
CA ASP A 38 -3.96 -9.06 13.16
C ASP A 38 -4.53 -9.73 14.42
N VAL A 39 -5.84 -9.60 14.66
CA VAL A 39 -6.52 -10.27 15.79
C VAL A 39 -6.43 -11.79 15.67
N PHE A 40 -6.65 -12.34 14.47
CA PHE A 40 -6.55 -13.78 14.25
C PHE A 40 -5.14 -14.32 14.52
N HIS A 41 -4.11 -13.69 13.94
CA HIS A 41 -2.71 -14.11 14.18
C HIS A 41 -2.32 -13.96 15.65
N THR A 42 -2.73 -12.86 16.29
CA THR A 42 -2.50 -12.62 17.73
C THR A 42 -3.13 -13.71 18.58
N PHE A 43 -4.37 -14.11 18.29
CA PHE A 43 -5.04 -15.17 19.03
C PHE A 43 -4.30 -16.51 18.95
N ILE A 44 -3.73 -16.84 17.78
CA ILE A 44 -2.94 -18.06 17.63
C ILE A 44 -1.63 -17.95 18.43
N PHE A 45 -0.93 -16.82 18.40
CA PHE A 45 0.26 -16.64 19.24
C PHE A 45 -0.04 -16.70 20.74
N ILE A 46 -1.18 -16.15 21.18
CA ILE A 46 -1.67 -16.27 22.55
C ILE A 46 -1.90 -17.73 22.90
N ALA A 47 -2.55 -18.51 22.02
CA ALA A 47 -2.78 -19.93 22.24
C ALA A 47 -1.46 -20.73 22.32
N LEU A 48 -0.47 -20.41 21.48
CA LEU A 48 0.85 -21.03 21.53
C LEU A 48 1.60 -20.71 22.83
N TYR A 49 1.46 -19.48 23.33
CA TYR A 49 2.06 -19.04 24.59
C TYR A 49 1.43 -19.73 25.80
N PHE A 50 0.11 -19.62 25.97
CA PHE A 50 -0.59 -20.22 27.13
C PHE A 50 -0.61 -21.75 27.07
N GLY A 51 -0.56 -22.33 25.87
CA GLY A 51 -0.39 -23.76 25.66
C GLY A 51 1.02 -24.27 25.97
N GLN A 52 1.94 -23.42 26.45
CA GLN A 52 3.33 -23.75 26.75
C GLN A 52 4.10 -24.32 25.54
N MET A 53 3.62 -24.03 24.33
CA MET A 53 4.24 -24.46 23.08
C MET A 53 5.34 -23.49 22.64
N LEU A 54 5.25 -22.23 23.07
CA LEU A 54 6.24 -21.19 22.84
C LEU A 54 6.42 -20.33 24.09
N SER A 55 7.66 -19.97 24.37
CA SER A 55 7.99 -18.94 25.35
C SER A 55 7.58 -17.54 24.87
N GLY A 56 7.39 -16.60 25.80
CA GLY A 56 7.04 -15.22 25.46
C GLY A 56 8.10 -14.53 24.58
N THR A 57 9.38 -14.85 24.78
CA THR A 57 10.48 -14.36 23.94
C THR A 57 10.40 -14.91 22.52
N ALA A 58 10.07 -16.19 22.35
CA ALA A 58 9.89 -16.81 21.04
C ALA A 58 8.72 -16.18 20.27
N VAL A 59 7.59 -15.89 20.94
CA VAL A 59 6.46 -15.17 20.35
C VAL A 59 6.86 -13.77 19.89
N MET A 60 7.54 -13.00 20.75
CA MET A 60 8.02 -11.65 20.43
C MET A 60 8.92 -11.64 19.19
N VAL A 61 9.85 -12.60 19.08
CA VAL A 61 10.75 -12.71 17.92
C VAL A 61 9.98 -13.02 16.64
N ALA A 62 9.05 -13.99 16.67
CA ALA A 62 8.26 -14.35 15.49
C ALA A 62 7.39 -13.18 15.01
N VAL A 63 6.75 -12.47 15.94
CA VAL A 63 5.97 -11.27 15.63
C VAL A 63 6.87 -10.17 15.06
N ALA A 64 8.00 -9.86 15.70
CA ALA A 64 8.89 -8.80 15.24
C ALA A 64 9.43 -9.06 13.82
N ILE A 65 9.92 -10.27 13.55
CA ILE A 65 10.47 -10.63 12.22
C ILE A 65 9.37 -10.57 11.15
N SER A 66 8.19 -11.13 11.44
CA SER A 66 7.08 -11.15 10.48
C SER A 66 6.56 -9.75 10.19
N THR A 67 6.37 -8.90 11.20
CA THR A 67 5.91 -7.52 11.04
C THR A 67 6.92 -6.67 10.26
N VAL A 68 8.21 -6.73 10.62
CA VAL A 68 9.25 -5.95 9.92
C VAL A 68 9.34 -6.38 8.45
N SER A 69 9.32 -7.68 8.19
CA SER A 69 9.36 -8.21 6.81
C SER A 69 8.13 -7.79 6.00
N ALA A 70 6.93 -7.85 6.60
CA ALA A 70 5.70 -7.37 5.98
C ALA A 70 5.76 -5.88 5.64
N LEU A 71 6.28 -5.04 6.56
CA LEU A 71 6.42 -3.60 6.36
C LEU A 71 7.41 -3.27 5.23
N ILE A 72 8.58 -3.92 5.21
CA ILE A 72 9.58 -3.72 4.14
C ILE A 72 8.94 -4.04 2.78
N LEU A 73 8.23 -5.17 2.68
CA LEU A 73 7.50 -5.53 1.47
C LEU A 73 6.42 -4.50 1.13
N ALA A 74 5.63 -4.07 2.10
CA ALA A 74 4.55 -3.10 1.91
C ALA A 74 5.05 -1.75 1.40
N MET A 75 6.23 -1.33 1.87
CA MET A 75 6.83 -0.06 1.48
C MET A 75 7.55 -0.09 0.13
N SER A 76 7.97 -1.26 -0.36
CA SER A 76 8.67 -1.37 -1.64
C SER A 76 7.86 -0.75 -2.79
N ARG A 77 8.52 -0.03 -3.69
CA ARG A 77 7.88 0.74 -4.79
C ARG A 77 7.32 -0.13 -5.93
N ARG A 78 7.42 -1.46 -5.86
CA ARG A 78 6.94 -2.34 -6.95
C ARG A 78 5.40 -2.34 -6.97
N ARG A 79 4.81 -1.99 -8.11
CA ARG A 79 3.35 -2.11 -8.32
C ARG A 79 2.95 -3.58 -8.21
N ILE A 80 1.86 -3.84 -7.48
CA ILE A 80 1.33 -5.16 -7.10
C ILE A 80 1.12 -6.13 -8.28
N ARG A 81 1.03 -5.61 -9.51
CA ARG A 81 0.55 -6.34 -10.68
C ARG A 81 1.57 -7.14 -11.48
N LYS A 82 2.89 -6.98 -11.28
CA LYS A 82 3.88 -7.75 -12.05
C LYS A 82 4.13 -9.12 -11.39
N THR A 83 4.18 -10.20 -12.17
CA THR A 83 4.49 -11.56 -11.68
C THR A 83 5.78 -11.62 -10.85
N SER A 84 6.77 -10.79 -11.21
CA SER A 84 8.01 -10.57 -10.45
C SER A 84 7.76 -10.16 -8.98
N ASP A 85 6.69 -9.43 -8.70
CA ASP A 85 6.36 -8.96 -7.37
C ASP A 85 5.79 -10.07 -6.48
N ARG A 86 5.00 -10.98 -7.06
CA ARG A 86 4.53 -12.20 -6.36
C ARG A 86 5.69 -13.11 -5.96
N ILE A 87 6.66 -13.28 -6.87
CA ILE A 87 7.88 -14.07 -6.59
C ILE A 87 8.69 -13.40 -5.47
N THR A 88 8.83 -12.07 -5.50
CA THR A 88 9.55 -11.32 -4.47
C THR A 88 8.89 -11.49 -3.10
N MET A 89 7.55 -11.40 -3.03
CA MET A 89 6.80 -11.65 -1.80
C MET A 89 6.99 -13.08 -1.29
N ALA A 90 6.93 -14.08 -2.17
CA ALA A 90 7.12 -15.47 -1.79
C ALA A 90 8.53 -15.72 -1.22
N ILE A 91 9.58 -15.21 -1.90
CA ILE A 91 10.97 -15.36 -1.44
C ILE A 91 11.15 -14.72 -0.05
N LEU A 92 10.64 -13.51 0.16
CA LEU A 92 10.77 -12.83 1.45
C LEU A 92 9.94 -13.49 2.55
N ALA A 93 8.76 -14.01 2.24
CA ALA A 93 7.96 -14.80 3.18
C ALA A 93 8.68 -16.09 3.59
N VAL A 94 9.25 -16.82 2.63
CA VAL A 94 10.06 -18.02 2.91
C VAL A 94 11.31 -17.66 3.70
N GLY A 95 12.01 -16.58 3.33
CA GLY A 95 13.20 -16.12 4.05
C GLY A 95 12.91 -15.76 5.51
N ALA A 96 11.82 -15.02 5.77
CA ALA A 96 11.37 -14.70 7.12
C ALA A 96 10.98 -15.96 7.90
N ALA A 97 10.25 -16.89 7.27
CA ALA A 97 9.85 -18.16 7.87
C ALA A 97 11.07 -19.03 8.24
N VAL A 98 12.09 -19.10 7.38
CA VAL A 98 13.34 -19.81 7.66
C VAL A 98 14.12 -19.14 8.78
N ALA A 99 14.22 -17.80 8.80
CA ALA A 99 14.87 -17.09 9.89
C ALA A 99 14.20 -17.37 11.25
N VAL A 100 12.87 -17.31 11.28
CA VAL A 100 12.06 -17.69 12.45
C VAL A 100 12.32 -19.16 12.83
N ALA A 101 12.32 -20.09 11.87
CA ALA A 101 12.61 -21.50 12.13
C ALA A 101 13.96 -21.72 12.80
N VAL A 102 15.01 -21.10 12.27
CA VAL A 102 16.38 -21.19 12.81
C VAL A 102 16.43 -20.63 14.23
N ILE A 103 15.84 -19.46 14.46
CA ILE A 103 15.89 -18.85 15.80
C ILE A 103 15.11 -19.68 16.82
N LEU A 104 13.89 -20.10 16.49
CA LEU A 104 13.06 -20.87 17.42
C LEU A 104 13.65 -22.26 17.72
N ILE A 105 14.07 -23.00 16.71
CA ILE A 105 14.50 -24.39 16.87
C ILE A 105 15.94 -24.47 17.38
N GLN A 106 16.87 -23.70 16.77
CA GLN A 106 18.29 -23.83 17.07
C GLN A 106 18.73 -22.93 18.23
N MET A 107 18.27 -21.67 18.26
CA MET A 107 18.75 -20.70 19.25
C MET A 107 17.93 -20.73 20.55
N LEU A 108 16.61 -20.83 20.44
CA LEU A 108 15.69 -20.81 21.58
C LEU A 108 15.21 -22.20 22.01
N GLN A 109 15.58 -23.25 21.28
CA GLN A 109 15.27 -24.66 21.58
C GLN A 109 13.79 -24.90 21.88
N GLN A 110 12.90 -24.23 21.13
CA GLN A 110 11.45 -24.32 21.34
C GLN A 110 10.89 -25.65 20.80
N PRO A 111 9.75 -26.12 21.34
CA PRO A 111 9.05 -27.30 20.84
C PRO A 111 8.83 -27.25 19.33
N LEU A 112 9.06 -28.38 18.64
CA LEU A 112 8.94 -28.45 17.18
C LEU A 112 7.53 -28.08 16.71
N THR A 113 6.50 -28.56 17.38
CA THR A 113 5.10 -28.28 17.04
C THR A 113 4.78 -26.78 17.13
N GLY A 114 5.18 -26.11 18.22
CA GLY A 114 5.00 -24.67 18.37
C GLY A 114 5.78 -23.87 17.32
N SER A 115 7.00 -24.31 17.03
CA SER A 115 7.86 -23.71 16.02
C SER A 115 7.27 -23.82 14.62
N LEU A 116 6.75 -24.99 14.24
CA LEU A 116 6.10 -25.19 12.93
C LEU A 116 4.90 -24.27 12.74
N ILE A 117 4.06 -24.12 13.77
CA ILE A 117 2.92 -23.20 13.70
C ILE A 117 3.42 -21.75 13.58
N ALA A 118 4.44 -21.34 14.36
CA ALA A 118 5.01 -20.00 14.27
C ALA A 118 5.63 -19.69 12.89
N ILE A 119 6.27 -20.67 12.25
CA ILE A 119 6.83 -20.55 10.89
C ILE A 119 5.71 -20.29 9.88
N LEU A 120 4.61 -21.07 9.95
CA LEU A 120 3.45 -20.89 9.07
C LEU A 120 2.76 -19.53 9.30
N LEU A 121 2.60 -19.12 10.57
CA LEU A 121 2.07 -17.81 10.91
C LEU A 121 2.96 -16.69 10.37
N THR A 122 4.28 -16.83 10.49
CA THR A 122 5.23 -15.84 9.96
C THR A 122 5.05 -15.66 8.47
N GLY A 123 5.00 -16.75 7.70
CA GLY A 123 4.74 -16.67 6.25
C GLY A 123 3.39 -16.01 5.94
N SER A 124 2.34 -16.37 6.67
CA SER A 124 1.00 -15.80 6.53
C SER A 124 0.98 -14.28 6.80
N ILE A 125 1.56 -13.84 7.92
CA ILE A 125 1.64 -12.42 8.30
C ILE A 125 2.41 -11.63 7.24
N VAL A 126 3.53 -12.16 6.76
CA VAL A 126 4.33 -11.48 5.73
C VAL A 126 3.52 -11.30 4.45
N ILE A 127 2.83 -12.34 3.97
CA ILE A 127 2.05 -12.27 2.73
C ILE A 127 0.83 -11.37 2.89
N VAL A 128 0.02 -11.61 3.92
CA VAL A 128 -1.25 -10.90 4.15
C VAL A 128 -0.97 -9.44 4.51
N GLY A 129 -0.04 -9.20 5.44
CA GLY A 129 0.35 -7.86 5.86
C GLY A 129 0.96 -7.04 4.72
N ALA A 130 1.85 -7.64 3.92
CA ALA A 130 2.38 -6.97 2.73
C ALA A 130 1.27 -6.65 1.71
N THR A 131 0.39 -7.60 1.43
CA THR A 131 -0.67 -7.42 0.43
C THR A 131 -1.64 -6.32 0.84
N LEU A 132 -2.17 -6.38 2.07
CA LEU A 132 -3.10 -5.39 2.60
C LEU A 132 -2.41 -4.02 2.74
N GLY A 133 -1.18 -3.99 3.25
CA GLY A 133 -0.40 -2.76 3.39
C GLY A 133 -0.17 -2.05 2.05
N ARG A 134 0.16 -2.80 0.99
CA ARG A 134 0.29 -2.22 -0.36
C ARG A 134 -1.03 -1.72 -0.91
N GLN A 135 -2.11 -2.47 -0.73
CA GLN A 135 -3.44 -2.06 -1.17
C GLN A 135 -3.90 -0.76 -0.46
N ILE A 136 -3.69 -0.66 0.86
CA ILE A 136 -3.99 0.54 1.64
C ILE A 136 -3.14 1.71 1.14
N LYS A 137 -1.84 1.50 0.96
CA LYS A 137 -0.91 2.51 0.43
C LYS A 137 -1.35 3.00 -0.96
N GLU A 138 -1.71 2.09 -1.84
CA GLU A 138 -2.25 2.39 -3.17
C GLU A 138 -3.50 3.27 -3.07
N VAL A 139 -4.48 2.90 -2.26
CA VAL A 139 -5.70 3.69 -2.08
C VAL A 139 -5.40 5.05 -1.44
N MET A 140 -4.47 5.13 -0.50
CA MET A 140 -4.06 6.41 0.10
C MET A 140 -3.41 7.34 -0.91
N VAL A 141 -2.50 6.82 -1.75
CA VAL A 141 -1.92 7.59 -2.86
C VAL A 141 -2.99 8.03 -3.85
N ALA A 142 -3.94 7.17 -4.19
CA ALA A 142 -5.07 7.54 -5.06
C ALA A 142 -5.90 8.70 -4.47
N ILE A 143 -6.19 8.65 -3.16
CA ILE A 143 -6.94 9.72 -2.47
C ILE A 143 -6.13 11.03 -2.47
N GLU A 144 -4.81 10.95 -2.30
CA GLU A 144 -3.93 12.11 -2.34
C GLU A 144 -3.87 12.71 -3.74
N ASP A 145 -3.75 11.86 -4.76
CA ASP A 145 -3.76 12.25 -6.18
C ASP A 145 -5.09 12.96 -6.55
N LEU A 146 -6.20 12.73 -5.85
CA LEU A 146 -7.48 13.43 -6.06
C LEU A 146 -7.58 14.81 -5.38
N LYS A 147 -6.63 15.21 -4.54
CA LYS A 147 -6.67 16.54 -3.91
C LYS A 147 -6.34 17.64 -4.93
N GLN A 148 -7.04 18.77 -4.81
CA GLN A 148 -6.77 19.96 -5.63
C GLN A 148 -5.46 20.62 -5.21
N ILE A 149 -4.73 21.18 -6.17
CA ILE A 149 -3.47 21.92 -5.94
C ILE A 149 -3.69 23.40 -5.60
N GLY A 150 -4.93 23.79 -5.28
CA GLY A 150 -5.33 25.20 -5.14
C GLY A 150 -4.53 26.01 -4.12
N ASP A 151 -3.99 25.35 -3.10
CA ASP A 151 -3.25 25.99 -2.01
C ASP A 151 -1.74 25.69 -2.05
N ASP A 152 -1.26 24.99 -3.08
CA ASP A 152 0.16 24.66 -3.26
C ASP A 152 0.76 25.52 -4.38
N GLU A 153 1.44 26.60 -3.98
CA GLU A 153 2.08 27.55 -4.88
C GLU A 153 3.12 26.87 -5.78
N GLN A 154 3.87 25.89 -5.27
CA GLN A 154 4.90 25.18 -6.03
C GLN A 154 4.26 24.32 -7.12
N ALA A 155 3.21 23.57 -6.78
CA ALA A 155 2.47 22.76 -7.75
C ALA A 155 1.78 23.61 -8.82
N GLN A 156 1.29 24.81 -8.46
CA GLN A 156 0.71 25.74 -9.43
C GLN A 156 1.74 26.34 -10.38
N GLN A 157 2.90 26.75 -9.86
CA GLN A 157 3.99 27.26 -10.70
C GLN A 157 4.43 26.20 -11.71
N GLU A 158 4.54 24.95 -11.27
CA GLU A 158 4.90 23.85 -12.14
C GLU A 158 3.82 23.58 -13.20
N LEU A 159 2.55 23.56 -12.82
CA LEU A 159 1.44 23.43 -13.77
C LEU A 159 1.49 24.52 -14.85
N VAL A 160 1.70 25.78 -14.44
CA VAL A 160 1.82 26.91 -15.38
C VAL A 160 3.02 26.72 -16.30
N SER A 161 4.16 26.25 -15.79
CA SER A 161 5.34 25.94 -16.60
C SER A 161 5.05 24.87 -17.65
N LEU A 162 4.44 23.76 -17.26
CA LEU A 162 4.08 22.67 -18.17
C LEU A 162 3.08 23.12 -19.24
N CYS A 163 2.02 23.84 -18.86
CA CYS A 163 1.05 24.36 -19.82
C CYS A 163 1.65 25.37 -20.81
N ARG A 164 2.67 26.15 -20.41
CA ARG A 164 3.38 27.06 -21.32
C ARG A 164 4.24 26.32 -22.35
N GLN A 165 4.85 25.22 -21.92
CA GLN A 165 5.73 24.41 -22.78
C GLN A 165 4.94 23.51 -23.74
N PHE A 166 3.76 23.04 -23.31
CA PHE A 166 2.96 22.08 -24.07
C PHE A 166 1.51 22.60 -24.25
N PRO A 167 1.17 23.17 -25.44
CA PRO A 167 -0.16 23.72 -25.70
C PRO A 167 -1.35 22.76 -25.49
N PRO A 168 -1.27 21.44 -25.79
CA PRO A 168 -2.36 20.51 -25.49
C PRO A 168 -2.71 20.44 -24.00
N LEU A 169 -1.72 20.61 -23.13
CA LEU A 169 -1.91 20.62 -21.68
C LEU A 169 -2.63 21.89 -21.19
N ALA A 170 -2.43 23.02 -21.89
CA ALA A 170 -3.18 24.24 -21.62
C ALA A 170 -4.66 24.08 -21.99
N GLN A 171 -4.96 23.41 -23.12
CA GLN A 171 -6.34 23.12 -23.53
C GLN A 171 -7.07 22.23 -22.52
N TYR A 172 -6.40 21.17 -22.02
CA TYR A 172 -6.96 20.34 -20.96
C TYR A 172 -7.31 21.16 -19.70
N ARG A 173 -6.44 22.09 -19.30
CA ARG A 173 -6.68 22.98 -18.16
C ARG A 173 -7.87 23.91 -18.39
N GLU A 174 -8.00 24.49 -19.58
CA GLU A 174 -9.14 25.35 -19.93
C GLU A 174 -10.46 24.56 -19.90
N GLN A 175 -10.44 23.33 -20.43
CA GLN A 175 -11.60 22.44 -20.36
C GLN A 175 -11.97 22.11 -18.91
N ALA A 176 -10.99 21.84 -18.04
CA ALA A 176 -11.26 21.62 -16.62
C ALA A 176 -11.87 22.87 -15.95
N ALA A 177 -11.37 24.07 -16.28
CA ALA A 177 -11.94 25.32 -15.78
C ALA A 177 -13.41 25.50 -16.19
N SER A 178 -13.77 25.10 -17.42
CA SER A 178 -15.16 25.12 -17.92
C SER A 178 -16.11 24.22 -17.11
N TYR A 179 -15.58 23.17 -16.46
CA TYR A 179 -16.31 22.28 -15.56
C TYR A 179 -16.32 22.78 -14.10
N LEU A 180 -16.17 24.09 -13.91
CA LEU A 180 -16.09 24.75 -12.60
C LEU A 180 -14.95 24.21 -11.72
N ARG A 181 -13.87 23.71 -12.36
CA ARG A 181 -12.64 23.26 -11.68
C ARG A 181 -11.51 24.23 -12.00
N PRO A 182 -11.43 25.37 -11.28
CA PRO A 182 -10.38 26.37 -11.55
C PRO A 182 -8.97 25.83 -11.26
N THR A 183 -8.88 24.75 -10.47
CA THR A 183 -7.62 24.10 -10.07
C THR A 183 -7.67 22.61 -10.40
N LEU A 184 -6.55 22.13 -10.94
CA LEU A 184 -6.34 20.71 -11.19
C LEU A 184 -5.95 19.99 -9.90
N THR A 185 -5.89 18.66 -9.97
CA THR A 185 -5.47 17.79 -8.87
C THR A 185 -3.99 17.40 -8.99
N TYR A 186 -3.40 16.92 -7.88
CA TYR A 186 -2.03 16.40 -7.91
C TYR A 186 -1.86 15.25 -8.89
N GLY A 187 -2.89 14.40 -9.04
CA GLY A 187 -2.86 13.28 -9.96
C GLY A 187 -2.89 13.70 -11.43
N GLU A 188 -3.61 14.78 -11.76
CA GLU A 188 -3.56 15.38 -13.10
C GLU A 188 -2.19 16.01 -13.37
N LEU A 189 -1.63 16.78 -12.42
CA LEU A 189 -0.29 17.34 -12.56
C LEU A 189 0.77 16.24 -12.77
N LYS A 190 0.67 15.14 -12.03
CA LYS A 190 1.53 13.97 -12.19
C LYS A 190 1.34 13.26 -13.53
N ALA A 191 0.11 13.16 -14.04
CA ALA A 191 -0.15 12.64 -15.37
C ALA A 191 0.48 13.53 -16.45
N MET A 192 0.42 14.85 -16.26
CA MET A 192 1.02 15.84 -17.17
C MET A 192 2.53 15.70 -17.22
N ARG A 193 3.21 15.51 -16.07
CA ARG A 193 4.65 15.22 -16.03
C ARG A 193 5.00 13.96 -16.81
N ASN A 194 4.30 12.86 -16.55
CA ASN A 194 4.59 11.58 -17.22
C ASN A 194 4.39 11.68 -18.73
N TRP A 195 3.37 12.42 -19.18
CA TRP A 195 3.11 12.64 -20.61
C TRP A 195 4.25 13.42 -21.29
N THR A 196 4.92 14.32 -20.57
CA THR A 196 6.07 15.07 -21.11
C THR A 196 7.39 14.28 -21.08
N GLU A 197 7.45 13.16 -20.35
CA GLU A 197 8.61 12.27 -20.27
C GLU A 197 8.54 11.11 -21.27
N GLU A 198 7.40 10.93 -21.96
CA GLU A 198 7.16 9.94 -23.03
C GLU A 198 7.40 10.54 -24.43
#